data_AF-A0A7J6PRL6-F1
#
_entry.id   AF-A0A7J6PRL6-F1
#
_cell.length_a   1.000
_cell.length_b   1.000
_cell.length_c   1.000
_cell.angle_alpha   90.00
_cell.angle_beta   90.00
_cell.angle_gamma   90.00
#
_symmetry.space_group_name_H-M   'P 1'
#
loop_
_entity.id
_entity.type
_entity.pdbx_description
1 polymer ?
#
loop_
_entity_poly.entity_id
_entity_poly.type
_entity_poly.pdbx_seq_one_letter_code
_entity_poly.pdbx_strand_id
1 'polypeptide(L)'
;MRIPYALCFAPLVSATAPPSNTIVSIKSGTTNVDVRQLPQMLGNAGHVPDREIASFLETARITTLKYVHSQVVETSSPTIDSDALCNFITMASHKLALQSECAVDAMGESYGQVDSDLHVNDPDARYQEHLKWMEMGEVWQLALPHVTRKVKVAVLDS
;
A
#
# COMPACT_ATOMS: atom_id res chain seq x y z
N MET A 1 44.01 -24.04 33.52
CA MET A 1 43.88 -22.70 32.90
C MET A 1 42.43 -22.49 32.52
N ARG A 2 41.77 -21.46 33.08
CA ARG A 2 40.38 -21.09 32.76
C ARG A 2 40.42 -19.91 31.78
N ILE A 3 39.78 -20.06 30.63
CA ILE A 3 39.59 -18.98 29.64
C ILE A 3 38.27 -18.30 29.98
N PRO A 4 38.23 -16.99 30.28
CA PRO A 4 36.96 -16.29 30.45
C PRO A 4 36.45 -15.86 29.08
N TYR A 5 35.29 -16.35 28.66
CA TYR A 5 34.58 -15.80 27.50
C TYR A 5 33.94 -14.49 27.93
N ALA A 6 34.52 -13.38 27.47
CA ALA A 6 33.89 -12.07 27.54
C ALA A 6 32.65 -12.08 26.63
N LEU A 7 31.46 -12.03 27.23
CA LEU A 7 30.21 -11.76 26.55
C LEU A 7 30.28 -10.33 26.00
N CYS A 8 30.51 -10.21 24.70
CA CYS A 8 30.44 -8.95 23.98
C CYS A 8 28.95 -8.60 23.81
N PHE A 9 28.46 -7.66 24.63
CA PHE A 9 27.14 -7.06 24.43
C PHE A 9 27.21 -6.19 23.19
N ALA A 10 26.77 -6.73 22.05
CA ALA A 10 26.49 -5.91 20.87
C ALA A 10 25.38 -4.91 21.24
N PRO A 11 25.54 -3.62 20.93
CA PRO A 11 24.46 -2.66 21.13
C PRO A 11 23.28 -3.10 20.26
N LEU A 12 22.11 -3.29 20.89
CA LEU A 12 20.84 -3.41 20.22
C LEU A 12 20.70 -2.17 19.31
N VAL A 13 20.98 -2.35 18.03
CA VAL A 13 20.57 -1.41 16.99
C VAL A 13 19.06 -1.37 17.10
N SER A 14 18.53 -0.26 17.63
CA SER A 14 17.10 0.02 17.61
C SER A 14 16.67 -0.11 16.16
N ALA A 15 15.97 -1.20 15.85
CA ALA A 15 15.38 -1.40 14.54
C ALA A 15 14.55 -0.15 14.26
N THR A 16 15.02 0.68 13.33
CA THR A 16 14.26 1.83 12.87
C THR A 16 13.02 1.20 12.26
N ALA A 17 11.86 1.44 12.87
CA ALA A 17 10.61 0.93 12.34
C ALA A 17 10.56 1.30 10.85
N PRO A 18 10.28 0.35 9.95
CA PRO A 18 10.24 0.66 8.53
C PRO A 18 9.27 1.83 8.32
N PRO A 19 9.58 2.75 7.40
CA PRO A 19 8.71 3.89 7.12
C PRO A 19 7.30 3.37 6.83
N SER A 20 6.34 3.75 7.66
CA SER A 20 4.93 3.45 7.40
C SER A 20 4.52 4.29 6.19
N ASN A 21 4.13 3.62 5.11
CA ASN A 21 3.45 4.30 4.01
C ASN A 21 1.94 4.18 4.23
N THR A 22 1.20 5.06 3.59
CA THR A 22 -0.27 4.98 3.55
C THR A 22 -0.70 4.87 2.11
N ILE A 23 -1.42 3.80 1.78
CA ILE A 23 -2.01 3.60 0.46
C ILE A 23 -3.39 4.22 0.47
N VAL A 24 -3.65 5.07 -0.51
CA VAL A 24 -4.84 5.90 -0.61
C VAL A 24 -5.43 5.79 -2.01
N SER A 25 -6.71 5.44 -2.10
CA SER A 25 -7.51 5.49 -3.32
C SER A 25 -8.66 6.44 -3.09
N ILE A 26 -8.83 7.45 -3.94
CA ILE A 26 -9.94 8.42 -3.84
C ILE A 26 -10.53 8.61 -5.23
N LYS A 27 -11.86 8.51 -5.34
CA LYS A 27 -12.60 8.64 -6.59
C LYS A 27 -13.75 9.62 -6.47
N SER A 28 -13.89 10.44 -7.50
CA SER A 28 -15.09 11.23 -7.79
C SER A 28 -15.74 10.64 -9.04
N GLY A 29 -16.79 9.83 -8.84
CA GLY A 29 -17.34 9.00 -9.91
C GLY A 29 -16.29 8.04 -10.47
N THR A 30 -15.94 8.19 -11.75
CA THR A 30 -14.92 7.38 -12.43
C THR A 30 -13.51 7.99 -12.41
N THR A 31 -13.35 9.18 -11.83
CA THR A 31 -12.09 9.94 -11.88
C THR A 31 -11.31 9.79 -10.59
N ASN A 32 -10.03 9.44 -10.70
CA ASN A 32 -9.14 9.40 -9.54
C ASN A 32 -8.80 10.82 -9.07
N VAL A 33 -8.87 11.05 -7.76
CA VAL A 33 -8.57 12.33 -7.13
C VAL A 33 -7.20 12.26 -6.47
N ASP A 34 -6.35 13.23 -6.77
CA ASP A 34 -5.06 13.37 -6.07
C ASP A 34 -5.33 13.75 -4.61
N VAL A 35 -4.72 13.03 -3.66
CA VAL A 35 -4.92 13.27 -2.22
C VAL A 35 -4.54 14.70 -1.82
N ARG A 36 -3.61 15.34 -2.54
CA ARG A 36 -3.22 16.75 -2.34
C ARG A 36 -4.35 17.74 -2.62
N GLN A 37 -5.34 17.35 -3.40
CA GLN A 37 -6.46 18.22 -3.75
C GLN A 37 -7.53 18.25 -2.66
N LEU A 38 -7.56 17.27 -1.75
CA LEU A 38 -8.60 17.17 -0.71
C LEU A 38 -8.72 18.44 0.16
N PRO A 39 -7.63 19.05 0.68
CA PRO A 39 -7.75 20.28 1.46
C PRO A 39 -8.41 21.43 0.68
N GLN A 40 -8.04 21.61 -0.59
CA GLN A 40 -8.62 22.65 -1.44
C GLN A 40 -10.08 22.36 -1.77
N MET A 41 -10.42 21.11 -2.07
CA MET A 41 -11.81 20.69 -2.34
C MET A 41 -12.71 20.91 -1.12
N LEU A 42 -12.23 20.60 0.09
CA LEU A 42 -12.93 20.92 1.33
C LEU A 42 -13.14 22.42 1.50
N GLY A 43 -12.10 23.23 1.27
CA GLY A 43 -12.20 24.69 1.30
C GLY A 43 -13.26 25.23 0.34
N ASN A 44 -13.28 24.73 -0.90
CA ASN A 44 -14.26 25.09 -1.92
C ASN A 44 -15.70 24.68 -1.53
N ALA A 45 -15.85 23.59 -0.78
CA ALA A 45 -17.13 23.12 -0.23
C ALA A 45 -17.55 23.86 1.05
N GLY A 46 -16.80 24.86 1.52
CA GLY A 46 -17.11 25.61 2.73
C GLY A 46 -16.72 24.90 4.04
N HIS A 47 -15.85 23.89 3.97
CA HIS A 47 -15.28 23.22 5.14
C HIS A 47 -13.87 23.73 5.42
N VAL A 48 -13.52 23.87 6.69
CA VAL A 48 -12.16 24.24 7.10
C VAL A 48 -11.31 22.96 7.11
N PRO A 49 -10.29 22.82 6.24
CA PRO A 49 -9.40 21.67 6.26
C PRO A 49 -8.48 21.73 7.48
N ASP A 50 -8.04 20.55 7.94
CA ASP A 50 -6.98 20.45 8.95
C ASP A 50 -5.68 21.06 8.38
N ARG A 51 -5.15 22.06 9.08
CA ARG A 51 -3.98 22.82 8.60
C ARG A 51 -2.69 22.00 8.64
N GLU A 52 -2.56 21.12 9.62
CA GLU A 52 -1.37 20.29 9.78
C GLU A 52 -1.30 19.24 8.66
N ILE A 53 -2.43 18.57 8.40
CA ILE A 53 -2.53 17.59 7.31
C ILE A 53 -2.43 18.26 5.94
N ALA A 54 -3.03 19.45 5.76
CA ALA A 54 -2.89 20.19 4.50
C ALA A 54 -1.43 20.54 4.20
N SER A 55 -0.70 21.07 5.18
CA SER A 55 0.72 21.41 5.04
C SER A 55 1.59 20.17 4.83
N PHE A 56 1.25 19.06 5.49
CA PHE A 56 1.89 17.77 5.25
C PHE A 56 1.70 17.32 3.79
N LEU A 57 0.47 17.31 3.27
CA LEU A 57 0.19 16.83 1.91
C LEU A 57 0.85 17.69 0.81
N GLU A 58 1.07 18.98 1.05
CA GLU A 58 1.81 19.86 0.13
C GLU A 58 3.27 19.42 -0.07
N THR A 59 3.88 18.88 0.98
CA THR A 59 5.32 18.53 1.00
C THR A 59 5.56 17.03 0.97
N ALA A 60 4.54 16.21 1.22
CA ALA A 60 4.63 14.77 1.25
C ALA A 60 5.07 14.20 -0.10
N ARG A 61 5.96 13.20 -0.03
CA ARG A 61 6.29 12.37 -1.18
C ARG A 61 5.11 11.45 -1.46
N ILE A 62 4.50 11.61 -2.62
CA ILE A 62 3.35 10.81 -3.06
C ILE A 62 3.68 10.17 -4.40
N THR A 63 3.55 8.85 -4.46
CA THR A 63 3.75 8.06 -5.67
C THR A 63 2.41 7.55 -6.18
N THR A 64 2.04 7.88 -7.41
CA THR A 64 0.81 7.37 -8.03
C THR A 64 1.03 5.99 -8.63
N LEU A 65 0.24 5.01 -8.18
CA LEU A 65 0.19 3.66 -8.72
C LEU A 65 -0.88 3.59 -9.83
N LYS A 66 -0.47 3.86 -11.07
CA LYS A 66 -1.40 4.04 -12.21
C LYS A 66 -2.33 2.85 -12.45
N TYR A 67 -1.84 1.63 -12.31
CA TYR A 67 -2.58 0.40 -12.63
C TYR A 67 -3.63 0.01 -11.58
N VAL A 68 -3.38 0.35 -10.32
CA VAL A 68 -4.30 0.07 -9.19
C VAL A 68 -5.04 1.32 -8.72
N HIS A 69 -4.98 2.41 -9.50
CA HIS A 69 -5.69 3.67 -9.26
C HIS A 69 -5.54 4.22 -7.84
N SER A 70 -4.36 4.04 -7.26
CA SER A 70 -4.06 4.37 -5.86
C SER A 70 -2.81 5.25 -5.76
N GLN A 71 -2.57 5.80 -4.58
CA GLN A 71 -1.47 6.69 -4.25
C GLN A 71 -0.79 6.21 -2.98
N VAL A 72 0.52 6.10 -2.99
CA VAL A 72 1.32 5.82 -1.81
C VAL A 72 1.81 7.13 -1.24
N VAL A 73 1.36 7.47 -0.04
CA VAL A 73 1.80 8.65 0.72
C VAL A 73 2.85 8.18 1.71
N GLU A 74 4.06 8.72 1.62
CA GLU A 74 5.11 8.42 2.58
C GLU A 74 4.78 9.13 3.90
N THR A 75 4.34 8.37 4.91
CA THR A 75 3.99 8.87 6.26
C THR A 75 5.12 8.66 7.27
N SER A 76 6.37 8.57 6.80
CA SER A 76 7.59 8.50 7.65
C SER A 76 7.88 9.80 8.42
N SER A 77 7.02 10.81 8.28
CA SER A 77 7.09 12.07 9.01
C SER A 77 6.66 11.87 10.47
N PRO A 78 7.38 12.43 11.47
CA PRO A 78 7.02 12.30 12.88
C PRO A 78 5.72 13.02 13.27
N THR A 79 5.14 13.81 12.37
CA THR A 79 3.95 14.65 12.65
C THR A 79 2.62 14.02 12.25
N ILE A 80 2.55 13.31 11.12
CA ILE A 80 1.29 12.72 10.61
C ILE A 80 1.51 11.22 10.38
N ASP A 81 0.88 10.41 11.22
CA ASP A 81 0.83 8.96 11.04
C ASP A 81 -0.26 8.53 10.06
N SER A 82 -0.25 7.24 9.70
CA SER A 82 -1.20 6.68 8.75
C SER A 82 -2.64 6.74 9.23
N ASP A 83 -2.88 6.58 10.54
CA ASP A 83 -4.23 6.63 11.12
C ASP A 83 -4.81 8.04 11.04
N ALA A 84 -4.03 9.07 11.39
CA ALA A 84 -4.42 10.46 11.26
C ALA A 84 -4.75 10.82 9.80
N LEU A 85 -3.91 10.37 8.85
CA LEU A 85 -4.14 10.58 7.42
C LEU A 85 -5.42 9.85 6.95
N CYS A 86 -5.63 8.59 7.32
CA CYS A 86 -6.81 7.84 6.92
C CYS A 86 -8.10 8.39 7.53
N ASN A 87 -8.07 8.87 8.77
CA ASN A 87 -9.19 9.55 9.41
C ASN A 87 -9.56 10.83 8.66
N PHE A 88 -8.56 11.63 8.27
CA PHE A 88 -8.79 12.82 7.44
C PHE A 88 -9.40 12.47 6.09
N ILE A 89 -8.86 11.48 5.37
CA ILE A 89 -9.38 11.06 4.06
C ILE A 89 -10.82 10.58 4.17
N THR A 90 -11.14 9.76 5.18
CA THR A 90 -12.49 9.25 5.42
C THR A 90 -13.47 10.40 5.66
N MET A 91 -13.10 11.33 6.54
CA MET A 91 -13.91 12.51 6.86
C MET A 91 -14.09 13.42 5.64
N ALA A 92 -13.01 13.69 4.89
CA ALA A 92 -13.05 14.52 3.70
C ALA A 92 -13.92 13.90 2.61
N SER A 93 -13.77 12.59 2.39
CA SER A 93 -14.53 11.84 1.40
C SER A 93 -16.02 11.83 1.71
N HIS A 94 -16.39 11.66 2.98
CA HIS A 94 -17.78 11.75 3.41
C HIS A 94 -18.37 13.14 3.13
N LYS A 95 -17.65 14.21 3.48
CA LYS A 95 -18.11 15.60 3.24
C LYS A 95 -18.24 15.96 1.76
N LEU A 96 -17.35 15.42 0.93
CA LEU A 96 -17.28 15.70 -0.50
C LEU A 96 -18.03 14.68 -1.37
N ALA A 97 -18.70 13.69 -0.74
CA ALA A 97 -19.36 12.57 -1.42
C ALA A 97 -18.43 11.79 -2.38
N LEU A 98 -17.20 11.55 -1.95
CA LEU A 98 -16.19 10.77 -2.68
C LEU A 98 -16.18 9.31 -2.20
N GLN A 99 -15.79 8.39 -3.07
CA GLN A 99 -15.43 7.03 -2.68
C GLN A 99 -13.96 7.00 -2.31
N SER A 100 -13.61 6.40 -1.18
CA SER A 100 -12.21 6.27 -0.79
C SER A 100 -11.91 4.99 -0.02
N GLU A 101 -10.66 4.55 -0.18
CA GLU A 101 -10.03 3.48 0.58
C GLU A 101 -8.69 4.02 1.11
N CYS A 102 -8.39 3.73 2.36
CA CYS A 102 -7.15 4.13 3.00
C CYS A 102 -6.65 2.99 3.89
N ALA A 103 -5.40 2.60 3.72
CA ALA A 103 -4.79 1.54 4.47
C ALA A 103 -3.34 1.89 4.80
N VAL A 104 -2.91 1.48 6.00
CA VAL A 104 -1.49 1.47 6.34
C VAL A 104 -0.81 0.39 5.50
N ASP A 105 0.28 0.75 4.86
CA ASP A 105 1.22 -0.20 4.28
C ASP A 105 1.95 -0.89 5.45
N ALA A 106 1.28 -1.87 6.07
CA ALA A 106 1.82 -2.65 7.18
C ALA A 106 3.03 -3.49 6.74
N MET A 107 3.24 -3.61 5.43
CA MET A 107 4.37 -4.26 4.80
C MET A 107 5.34 -3.18 4.31
N GLY A 108 6.04 -2.50 5.21
CA GLY A 108 7.22 -1.67 4.89
C GLY A 108 8.39 -2.46 4.24
N GLU A 109 8.07 -3.55 3.56
CA GLU A 109 8.92 -4.31 2.66
C GLU A 109 9.03 -3.53 1.35
N SER A 110 10.16 -2.84 1.22
CA SER A 110 10.91 -2.76 -0.04
C SER A 110 10.35 -3.73 -1.10
N TYR A 111 9.76 -3.19 -2.18
CA TYR A 111 9.42 -3.90 -3.41
C TYR A 111 10.68 -4.54 -4.01
N GLY A 112 11.13 -5.63 -3.41
CA GLY A 112 12.46 -6.19 -3.61
C GLY A 112 12.69 -7.55 -2.95
N GLN A 113 11.66 -8.21 -2.40
CA GLN A 113 11.70 -9.65 -2.23
C GLN A 113 10.78 -10.31 -3.26
N VAL A 114 11.46 -10.91 -4.24
CA VAL A 114 10.95 -12.00 -5.06
C VAL A 114 10.39 -13.02 -4.09
N ASP A 115 9.07 -13.15 -4.05
CA ASP A 115 8.46 -14.25 -3.33
C ASP A 115 8.88 -15.54 -4.04
N SER A 116 9.73 -16.32 -3.37
CA SER A 116 10.29 -17.53 -3.95
C SER A 116 9.29 -18.67 -3.99
N ASP A 117 8.14 -18.55 -3.32
CA ASP A 117 7.18 -19.63 -3.20
C ASP A 117 5.75 -19.17 -3.48
N LEU A 118 5.48 -18.92 -4.76
CA LEU A 118 4.13 -18.78 -5.29
C LEU A 118 3.34 -20.10 -5.25
N HIS A 119 3.90 -21.17 -4.69
CA HIS A 119 3.30 -22.51 -4.66
C HIS A 119 2.88 -23.04 -6.04
N VAL A 120 3.53 -22.54 -7.10
CA VAL A 120 3.43 -23.04 -8.47
C VAL A 120 4.71 -23.75 -8.82
N ASN A 121 4.58 -24.88 -9.53
CA ASN A 121 5.72 -25.61 -10.07
C ASN A 121 6.34 -24.92 -11.32
N ASP A 122 6.29 -23.59 -11.38
CA ASP A 122 6.84 -22.77 -12.46
C ASP A 122 8.03 -21.96 -11.90
N PRO A 123 9.28 -22.28 -12.29
CA PRO A 123 10.47 -21.58 -11.80
C PRO A 123 10.54 -20.12 -12.24
N ASP A 124 9.80 -19.74 -13.29
CA ASP A 124 9.76 -18.38 -13.82
C ASP A 124 8.62 -17.54 -13.21
N ALA A 125 7.70 -18.16 -12.46
CA ALA A 125 6.60 -17.45 -11.80
C ALA A 125 7.11 -16.34 -10.87
N ARG A 126 8.30 -16.54 -10.28
CA ARG A 126 8.97 -15.55 -9.44
C ARG A 126 9.27 -14.20 -10.13
N TYR A 127 9.31 -14.18 -11.47
CA TYR A 127 9.53 -12.97 -12.27
C TYR A 127 8.22 -12.31 -12.72
N GLN A 128 7.08 -12.93 -12.45
CA GLN A 128 5.77 -12.49 -12.89
C GLN A 128 5.08 -11.72 -11.76
N GLU A 129 5.44 -10.44 -11.57
CA GLU A 129 4.96 -9.59 -10.46
C GLU A 129 3.43 -9.54 -10.35
N HIS A 130 2.72 -9.65 -11.47
CA HIS A 130 1.25 -9.66 -11.50
C HIS A 130 0.65 -10.86 -10.73
N LEU A 131 1.34 -12.00 -10.65
CA LEU A 131 0.89 -13.16 -9.87
C LEU A 131 0.92 -12.88 -8.36
N LYS A 132 1.88 -12.09 -7.89
CA LYS A 132 1.94 -11.60 -6.50
C LYS A 132 0.80 -10.62 -6.23
N TRP A 133 0.57 -9.66 -7.13
CA TRP A 133 -0.47 -8.64 -6.95
C TRP A 133 -1.89 -9.22 -6.84
N MET A 134 -2.13 -10.35 -7.51
CA MET A 134 -3.40 -11.06 -7.47
C MET A 134 -3.46 -12.12 -6.35
N GLU A 135 -2.45 -12.18 -5.47
CA GLU A 135 -2.34 -13.17 -4.39
C GLU A 135 -2.51 -14.62 -4.88
N MET A 136 -2.00 -14.91 -6.09
CA MET A 136 -2.33 -16.15 -6.78
C MET A 136 -1.85 -17.40 -6.03
N GLY A 137 -0.79 -17.28 -5.21
CA GLY A 137 -0.29 -18.35 -4.35
C GLY A 137 -1.38 -18.95 -3.47
N GLU A 138 -2.17 -18.11 -2.81
CA GLU A 138 -3.28 -18.53 -1.96
C GLU A 138 -4.48 -19.01 -2.79
N VAL A 139 -4.79 -18.28 -3.87
CA VAL A 139 -5.89 -18.60 -4.78
C VAL A 139 -5.73 -20.01 -5.36
N TRP A 140 -4.53 -20.39 -5.79
CA TRP A 140 -4.29 -21.73 -6.33
C TRP A 140 -4.52 -22.80 -5.28
N GLN A 141 -3.99 -22.64 -4.06
CA GLN A 141 -4.19 -23.64 -3.01
C GLN A 141 -5.67 -23.83 -2.64
N LEU A 142 -6.43 -22.73 -2.58
CA LEU A 142 -7.85 -22.76 -2.24
C LEU A 142 -8.72 -23.25 -3.41
N ALA A 143 -8.39 -22.87 -4.65
CA ALA A 143 -9.22 -23.18 -5.81
C ALA A 143 -8.93 -24.57 -6.39
N LEU A 144 -7.68 -25.05 -6.39
CA LEU A 144 -7.26 -26.30 -7.04
C LEU A 144 -8.14 -27.51 -6.66
N PRO A 145 -8.51 -27.74 -5.39
CA PRO A 145 -9.39 -28.85 -5.00
C PRO A 145 -10.81 -28.77 -5.58
N HIS A 146 -11.23 -27.58 -6.04
CA HIS A 146 -12.58 -27.29 -6.52
C HIS A 146 -12.65 -27.09 -8.04
N VAL A 147 -11.53 -27.13 -8.76
CA VAL A 147 -11.52 -27.06 -10.23
C VAL A 147 -12.02 -28.38 -10.81
N THR A 148 -13.31 -28.43 -11.15
CA THR A 148 -13.98 -29.63 -11.67
C THR A 148 -14.06 -29.67 -13.20
N ARG A 149 -13.73 -28.57 -13.88
CA ARG A 149 -13.84 -28.46 -15.34
C ARG A 149 -12.76 -27.57 -15.93
N LYS A 150 -12.35 -27.90 -17.15
CA LYS A 150 -11.49 -27.05 -17.97
C LYS A 150 -12.33 -25.97 -18.65
N VAL A 151 -11.90 -24.72 -18.55
CA VAL A 151 -12.50 -23.59 -19.28
C VAL A 151 -11.78 -23.44 -20.62
N LYS A 152 -12.53 -23.39 -21.72
CA LYS A 152 -11.97 -23.07 -23.05
C LYS A 152 -11.99 -21.56 -23.20
N VAL A 153 -10.81 -20.96 -23.41
CA VAL A 153 -10.64 -19.52 -23.63
C VAL A 153 -10.20 -19.32 -25.07
N ALA A 154 -10.90 -18.47 -25.82
CA ALA A 154 -10.50 -18.06 -27.16
C ALA A 154 -9.65 -16.78 -27.05
N VAL A 155 -8.47 -16.80 -27.68
CA VAL A 155 -7.58 -15.64 -27.74
C VAL A 155 -7.58 -15.14 -29.18
N LEU A 156 -7.99 -13.89 -29.39
CA LEU A 156 -7.88 -13.20 -30.66
C LEU A 156 -6.69 -12.25 -30.53
N ASP A 157 -5.59 -12.61 -31.20
CA ASP A 157 -4.31 -11.92 -31.11
C ASP A 157 -3.77 -11.59 -32.51
N SER A 158 -2.72 -10.77 -32.59
CA SER A 158 -2.12 -10.26 -33.84
C SER A 158 -1.22 -11.25 -34.55
#